data_AF-A0AA88UN04-F1
#
_entry.id   AF-A0AA88UN04-F1
#
_cell.length_a   1.000
_cell.length_b   1.000
_cell.length_c   1.000
_cell.angle_alpha   90.00
_cell.angle_beta   90.00
_cell.angle_gamma   90.00
#
_symmetry.space_group_name_H-M   'P 1'
#
loop_
_entity.id
_entity.type
_entity.pdbx_description
1 polymer ?
#
loop_
_entity_poly.entity_id
_entity_poly.type
_entity_poly.pdbx_seq_one_letter_code
_entity_poly.pdbx_strand_id
1 'polypeptide(L)'
;MGLAETSLKFSCVIGIDPVAGSSVSNQPKPKILSYIPRSFGLTIPVAVIGTGLGSQGKGILPPFAPNGVNHAEFFLESKPPCCYFLAKDYGHADMLDDWMIKLTSWVCKSGEGDKELMRRGVAGIVVAFMRAFLQGDSEDLNAIVKTPGVAPIQLDPVLLKMPPFVLKRGKWGYLLRYGYLKQKFV
;
A
#
# COMPACT_ATOMS: atom_id res chain seq x y z
N MET A 1 4.47 8.77 8.38
CA MET A 1 3.97 9.68 7.33
C MET A 1 3.20 10.84 7.94
N GLY A 2 3.15 12.01 7.27
CA GLY A 2 2.34 13.16 7.72
C GLY A 2 3.02 14.10 8.73
N LEU A 3 4.35 14.23 8.67
CA LEU A 3 5.11 15.17 9.52
C LEU A 3 5.35 16.54 8.88
N ALA A 4 5.17 16.65 7.56
CA ALA A 4 5.39 17.90 6.84
C ALA A 4 4.20 18.83 7.01
N GLU A 5 4.46 20.07 7.41
CA GLU A 5 3.47 21.14 7.35
C GLU A 5 3.34 21.62 5.91
N THR A 6 2.10 21.67 5.41
CA THR A 6 1.78 22.13 4.06
C THR A 6 0.52 22.97 4.08
N SER A 7 0.45 23.97 3.20
CA SER A 7 -0.78 24.72 2.94
C SER A 7 -1.77 23.95 2.06
N LEU A 8 -1.31 22.88 1.40
CA LEU A 8 -2.12 22.04 0.54
C LEU A 8 -2.92 21.02 1.35
N LYS A 9 -4.16 20.79 0.94
CA LYS A 9 -5.04 19.77 1.52
C LYS A 9 -5.05 18.54 0.64
N PHE A 10 -4.35 17.49 1.06
CA PHE A 10 -4.43 16.20 0.39
C PHE A 10 -5.71 15.47 0.77
N SER A 11 -6.35 14.80 -0.21
CA SER A 11 -7.58 14.04 0.02
C SER A 11 -7.34 12.55 0.29
N CYS A 12 -6.22 12.00 -0.19
CA CYS A 12 -5.77 10.64 0.07
C CYS A 12 -4.26 10.52 -0.18
N VAL A 13 -3.63 9.44 0.30
CA VAL A 13 -2.22 9.12 0.07
C VAL A 13 -2.09 7.69 -0.42
N ILE A 14 -1.19 7.45 -1.38
CA ILE A 14 -0.86 6.13 -1.89
C ILE A 14 0.66 5.95 -1.77
N GLY A 15 1.09 4.97 -0.98
CA GLY A 15 2.48 4.54 -0.90
C GLY A 15 2.72 3.34 -1.80
N ILE A 16 3.57 3.50 -2.81
CA ILE A 16 3.99 2.42 -3.72
C ILE A 16 5.36 1.94 -3.23
N ASP A 17 5.36 0.75 -2.65
CA ASP A 17 6.45 0.05 -1.98
C ASP A 17 7.34 0.96 -1.10
N PRO A 18 6.77 1.71 -0.15
CA PRO A 18 7.52 2.72 0.59
C PRO A 18 8.59 2.09 1.50
N VAL A 19 9.74 2.77 1.61
CA VAL A 19 10.87 2.36 2.45
C VAL A 19 11.37 3.55 3.28
N ALA A 20 11.67 3.31 4.57
CA ALA A 20 12.08 4.32 5.54
C ALA A 20 13.55 4.15 5.98
N GLY A 21 14.47 3.97 5.05
CA GLY A 21 15.91 3.78 5.33
C GLY A 21 16.39 2.34 5.09
N SER A 22 17.63 2.04 5.45
CA SER A 22 18.24 0.73 5.16
C SER A 22 18.13 -0.29 6.30
N SER A 23 17.70 0.15 7.49
CA SER A 23 17.43 -0.70 8.65
C SER A 23 16.66 0.08 9.72
N VAL A 24 16.11 -0.62 10.72
CA VAL A 24 15.42 -0.01 11.88
C VAL A 24 16.29 1.03 12.59
N SER A 25 17.61 0.75 12.71
CA SER A 25 18.59 1.65 13.32
C SER A 25 19.04 2.79 12.40
N ASN A 26 18.89 2.64 11.08
CA ASN A 26 19.33 3.59 10.05
C ASN A 26 18.17 4.22 9.27
N GLN A 27 17.15 4.69 10.00
CA GLN A 27 16.12 5.53 9.40
C GLN A 27 16.62 6.98 9.22
N PRO A 28 16.26 7.66 8.12
CA PRO A 28 16.54 9.08 7.96
C PRO A 28 15.80 9.90 9.03
N LYS A 29 16.35 11.06 9.39
CA LYS A 29 15.65 12.05 10.23
C LYS A 29 14.71 12.90 9.36
N PRO A 30 13.48 13.23 9.83
CA PRO A 30 12.85 12.70 11.04
C PRO A 30 12.46 11.23 10.87
N LYS A 31 12.58 10.45 11.95
CA LYS A 31 12.18 9.03 11.95
C LYS A 31 10.67 8.95 11.78
N ILE A 32 10.23 8.52 10.59
CA ILE A 32 8.80 8.46 10.28
C ILE A 32 8.13 7.21 10.84
N LEU A 33 8.86 6.10 11.03
CA LEU A 33 8.35 4.88 11.65
C LEU A 33 8.63 4.91 13.15
N SER A 34 7.57 4.79 13.92
CA SER A 34 7.56 4.74 15.38
C SER A 34 7.35 3.33 15.93
N TYR A 35 6.97 2.38 15.07
CA TYR A 35 6.59 1.01 15.40
C TYR A 35 5.36 0.90 16.32
N ILE A 36 4.57 1.98 16.41
CA ILE A 36 3.32 2.01 17.15
C ILE A 36 2.17 1.90 16.15
N PRO A 37 1.30 0.87 16.23
CA PRO A 37 0.18 0.72 15.31
C PRO A 37 -0.72 1.96 15.29
N ARG A 38 -1.10 2.41 14.08
CA ARG A 38 -1.95 3.60 13.88
C ARG A 38 -1.36 4.92 14.42
N SER A 39 -0.03 5.04 14.46
CA SER A 39 0.68 6.25 14.91
C SER A 39 0.62 7.42 13.93
N PHE A 40 0.50 7.17 12.62
CA PHE A 40 0.63 8.22 11.61
C PHE A 40 -0.44 9.31 11.81
N GLY A 41 -0.03 10.57 11.66
CA GLY A 41 -0.89 11.73 11.82
C GLY A 41 -1.92 11.94 10.69
N LEU A 42 -1.98 11.03 9.73
CA LEU A 42 -2.89 11.13 8.58
C LEU A 42 -4.31 10.75 8.99
N THR A 43 -5.27 11.65 8.74
CA THR A 43 -6.72 11.43 8.92
C THR A 43 -7.44 11.15 7.59
N ILE A 44 -6.68 11.08 6.50
CA ILE A 44 -7.14 10.83 5.14
C ILE A 44 -6.94 9.36 4.76
N PRO A 45 -7.68 8.84 3.77
CA PRO A 45 -7.50 7.48 3.26
C PRO A 45 -6.07 7.21 2.80
N VAL A 46 -5.56 6.03 3.16
CA VAL A 46 -4.22 5.56 2.77
C VAL A 46 -4.29 4.22 2.03
N ALA A 47 -3.65 4.12 0.88
CA ALA A 47 -3.32 2.83 0.26
C ALA A 47 -1.82 2.57 0.38
N VAL A 48 -1.46 1.34 0.70
CA VAL A 48 -0.07 0.86 0.65
C VAL A 48 -0.01 -0.33 -0.29
N ILE A 49 0.83 -0.24 -1.33
CA ILE A 49 1.05 -1.31 -2.29
C ILE A 49 2.47 -1.82 -2.06
N GLY A 50 2.63 -3.00 -1.47
CA GLY A 50 3.93 -3.59 -1.16
C GLY A 50 4.39 -4.59 -2.22
N THR A 51 5.69 -4.90 -2.21
CA THR A 51 6.27 -6.00 -3.00
C THR A 51 6.72 -7.16 -2.10
N GLY A 52 6.51 -8.40 -2.55
CA GLY A 52 6.83 -9.59 -1.75
C GLY A 52 8.30 -9.99 -1.75
N LEU A 53 9.06 -9.57 -2.76
CA LEU A 53 10.49 -9.86 -2.89
C LEU A 53 11.39 -8.69 -2.45
N GLY A 54 10.82 -7.51 -2.16
CA GLY A 54 11.60 -6.31 -1.83
C GLY A 54 12.49 -6.44 -0.59
N SER A 55 12.10 -7.27 0.38
CA SER A 55 12.86 -7.55 1.60
C SER A 55 13.96 -8.62 1.43
N GLN A 56 14.08 -9.19 0.22
CA GLN A 56 15.12 -10.16 -0.11
C GLN A 56 16.34 -9.46 -0.71
N GLY A 57 17.53 -9.85 -0.24
CA GLY A 57 18.78 -9.46 -0.87
C GLY A 57 19.02 -10.21 -2.19
N LYS A 58 20.02 -9.76 -2.95
CA LYS A 58 20.49 -10.44 -4.16
C LYS A 58 21.98 -10.77 -4.03
N GLY A 59 22.29 -12.04 -3.76
CA GLY A 59 23.66 -12.47 -3.47
C GLY A 59 24.20 -11.77 -2.21
N ILE A 60 25.29 -11.01 -2.36
CA ILE A 60 25.88 -10.21 -1.27
C ILE A 60 25.22 -8.85 -1.07
N LEU A 61 24.32 -8.45 -1.98
CA LEU A 61 23.69 -7.13 -1.94
C LEU A 61 22.52 -7.12 -0.95
N PRO A 62 22.42 -6.10 -0.09
CA PRO A 62 21.36 -6.00 0.88
C PRO A 62 19.98 -5.81 0.20
N PRO A 63 18.89 -6.11 0.91
CA PRO A 63 17.55 -5.83 0.41
C PRO A 63 17.30 -4.33 0.22
N PHE A 64 16.46 -3.99 -0.76
CA PHE A 64 16.09 -2.60 -1.06
C PHE A 64 14.90 -2.12 -0.22
N ALA A 65 14.05 -3.05 0.22
CA ALA A 65 12.94 -2.80 1.13
C ALA A 65 13.03 -3.73 2.37
N PRO A 66 14.06 -3.57 3.22
CA PRO A 66 14.28 -4.45 4.36
C PRO A 66 13.09 -4.51 5.32
N ASN A 67 12.86 -5.66 5.92
CA ASN A 67 11.88 -5.81 6.99
C ASN A 67 12.17 -4.84 8.14
N GLY A 68 11.13 -4.30 8.76
CA GLY A 68 11.26 -3.28 9.80
C GLY A 68 11.35 -1.86 9.26
N VAL A 69 11.49 -1.63 7.96
CA VAL A 69 11.47 -0.28 7.37
C VAL A 69 10.75 -0.22 6.04
N ASN A 70 9.90 -1.18 5.72
CA ASN A 70 9.24 -1.29 4.43
C ASN A 70 7.73 -1.10 4.53
N HIS A 71 7.05 -1.32 3.41
CA HIS A 71 5.61 -1.19 3.22
C HIS A 71 4.76 -1.81 4.34
N ALA A 72 5.19 -2.89 4.97
CA ALA A 72 4.48 -3.53 6.06
C ALA A 72 4.34 -2.59 7.27
N GLU A 73 5.43 -1.93 7.68
CA GLU A 73 5.43 -0.97 8.78
C GLU A 73 4.61 0.27 8.43
N PHE A 74 4.68 0.75 7.18
CA PHE A 74 3.84 1.86 6.73
C PHE A 74 2.34 1.52 6.81
N PHE A 75 1.94 0.29 6.44
CA PHE A 75 0.57 -0.14 6.61
C PHE A 75 0.16 -0.27 8.08
N LEU A 76 1.02 -0.87 8.91
CA LEU A 76 0.76 -1.05 10.35
C LEU A 76 0.53 0.28 11.08
N GLU A 77 1.36 1.28 10.79
CA GLU A 77 1.30 2.61 11.39
C GLU A 77 0.22 3.53 10.79
N SER A 78 -0.35 3.16 9.64
CA SER A 78 -1.46 3.91 9.02
C SER A 78 -2.79 3.76 9.78
N LYS A 79 -3.52 4.88 9.89
CA LYS A 79 -4.86 4.92 10.48
C LYS A 79 -5.93 4.52 9.46
N PRO A 80 -7.07 3.94 9.90
CA PRO A 80 -8.21 3.73 9.01
C PRO A 80 -8.80 5.05 8.48
N PRO A 81 -9.39 5.09 7.25
CA PRO A 81 -9.47 3.98 6.30
C PRO A 81 -8.14 3.71 5.60
N CYS A 82 -7.69 2.46 5.60
CA CYS A 82 -6.42 2.07 5.00
C CYS A 82 -6.49 0.72 4.28
N CYS A 83 -5.96 0.65 3.06
CA CYS A 83 -5.88 -0.56 2.26
C CYS A 83 -4.42 -1.00 2.11
N TYR A 84 -4.18 -2.31 2.07
CA TYR A 84 -2.88 -2.90 1.76
C TYR A 84 -3.01 -3.98 0.70
N PHE A 85 -2.11 -3.93 -0.28
CA PHE A 85 -2.04 -4.89 -1.39
C PHE A 85 -0.61 -5.35 -1.53
N LEU A 86 -0.34 -6.65 -1.38
CA LEU A 86 0.99 -7.21 -1.57
C LEU A 86 1.11 -7.87 -2.95
N ALA A 87 1.90 -7.28 -3.85
CA ALA A 87 2.32 -7.91 -5.10
C ALA A 87 3.37 -9.00 -4.78
N LYS A 88 2.86 -10.20 -4.49
CA LYS A 88 3.61 -11.28 -3.82
C LYS A 88 4.86 -11.71 -4.56
N ASP A 89 4.78 -11.84 -5.88
CA ASP A 89 5.85 -12.43 -6.69
C ASP A 89 6.74 -11.38 -7.37
N TYR A 90 6.66 -10.12 -6.94
CA TYR A 90 7.38 -9.00 -7.53
C TYR A 90 8.39 -8.39 -6.54
N GLY A 91 9.44 -7.79 -7.10
CA GLY A 91 10.48 -7.07 -6.36
C GLY A 91 10.30 -5.55 -6.36
N HIS A 92 11.05 -4.87 -5.50
CA HIS A 92 10.94 -3.43 -5.25
C HIS A 92 11.06 -2.55 -6.50
N ALA A 93 11.85 -2.97 -7.49
CA ALA A 93 12.04 -2.20 -8.72
C ALA A 93 11.14 -2.66 -9.87
N ASP A 94 10.34 -3.71 -9.70
CA ASP A 94 9.57 -4.31 -10.79
C ASP A 94 8.42 -3.42 -11.29
N MET A 95 8.04 -2.39 -10.52
CA MET A 95 7.08 -1.36 -10.94
C MET A 95 7.70 -0.20 -11.74
N LEU A 96 9.03 -0.15 -11.88
CA LEU A 96 9.70 0.91 -12.62
C LEU A 96 9.64 0.67 -14.14
N ASP A 97 10.03 1.68 -14.92
CA ASP A 97 10.17 1.56 -16.36
C ASP A 97 11.31 0.60 -16.72
N ASP A 98 11.22 -0.03 -17.90
CA ASP A 98 12.12 -1.13 -18.29
C ASP A 98 13.60 -0.75 -18.33
N TRP A 99 13.92 0.51 -18.63
CA TRP A 99 15.30 1.00 -18.58
C TRP A 99 15.86 1.03 -17.16
N MET A 100 15.03 1.35 -16.17
CA MET A 100 15.38 1.30 -14.76
C MET A 100 15.48 -0.15 -14.28
N ILE A 101 14.58 -1.03 -14.71
CA ILE A 101 14.63 -2.46 -14.36
C ILE A 101 15.95 -3.09 -14.80
N LYS A 102 16.43 -2.77 -16.02
CA LYS A 102 17.72 -3.29 -16.49
C LYS A 102 18.87 -2.86 -15.57
N LEU A 103 18.85 -1.64 -15.05
CA LEU A 103 19.87 -1.14 -14.13
C LEU A 103 19.72 -1.75 -12.73
N THR A 104 18.50 -1.82 -12.21
CA THR A 104 18.21 -2.25 -10.84
C THR A 104 18.22 -3.76 -10.68
N SER A 105 17.94 -4.53 -11.74
CA SER A 105 17.92 -5.99 -11.71
C SER A 105 19.26 -6.58 -11.27
N TRP A 106 20.38 -5.89 -11.46
CA TRP A 106 21.69 -6.31 -10.95
C TRP A 106 21.79 -6.20 -9.43
N VAL A 107 21.03 -5.29 -8.82
CA VAL A 107 21.19 -4.89 -7.42
C VAL A 107 20.02 -5.22 -6.51
N CYS A 108 18.82 -5.47 -7.05
CA CYS A 108 17.64 -5.87 -6.29
C CYS A 108 17.12 -7.25 -6.72
N LYS A 109 16.49 -7.96 -5.78
CA LYS A 109 15.71 -9.14 -6.13
C LYS A 109 14.52 -8.72 -6.99
N SER A 110 14.35 -9.39 -8.12
CA SER A 110 13.24 -9.20 -9.06
C SER A 110 12.45 -10.49 -9.16
N GLY A 111 11.16 -10.37 -9.44
CA GLY A 111 10.27 -11.49 -9.72
C GLY A 111 10.49 -12.11 -11.09
N GLU A 112 10.00 -13.32 -11.29
CA GLU A 112 9.98 -13.96 -12.61
C GLU A 112 8.79 -13.52 -13.47
N GLY A 113 7.77 -12.90 -12.84
CA GLY A 113 6.56 -12.43 -13.52
C GLY A 113 6.79 -11.21 -14.43
N ASP A 114 5.87 -11.02 -15.37
CA ASP A 114 5.85 -9.93 -16.34
C ASP A 114 5.72 -8.56 -15.65
N LYS A 115 6.64 -7.65 -15.97
CA LYS A 115 6.75 -6.29 -15.41
C LYS A 115 5.69 -5.35 -15.95
N GLU A 116 5.21 -5.59 -17.17
CA GLU A 116 4.06 -4.87 -17.70
C GLU A 116 2.81 -5.17 -16.87
N LEU A 117 2.59 -6.44 -16.53
CA LEU A 117 1.49 -6.84 -15.65
C LEU A 117 1.61 -6.20 -14.27
N MET A 118 2.83 -6.12 -13.70
CA MET A 118 3.07 -5.39 -12.45
C MET A 118 2.64 -3.92 -12.54
N ARG A 119 3.11 -3.20 -13.56
CA ARG A 119 2.76 -1.79 -13.77
C ARG A 119 1.26 -1.61 -13.96
N ARG A 120 0.61 -2.47 -14.75
CA ARG A 120 -0.84 -2.47 -14.95
C ARG A 120 -1.61 -2.77 -13.67
N GLY A 121 -1.15 -3.73 -12.87
CA GLY A 121 -1.74 -4.08 -11.58
C GLY A 121 -1.66 -2.91 -10.59
N VAL A 122 -0.49 -2.31 -10.43
CA VAL A 122 -0.28 -1.13 -9.58
C VAL A 122 -1.14 0.04 -10.06
N ALA A 123 -1.14 0.36 -11.36
CA ALA A 123 -1.96 1.43 -11.93
C ALA A 123 -3.45 1.20 -11.71
N GLY A 124 -3.93 -0.04 -11.89
CA GLY A 124 -5.31 -0.43 -11.63
C GLY A 124 -5.71 -0.20 -10.17
N ILE A 125 -4.87 -0.60 -9.20
CA ILE A 125 -5.12 -0.37 -7.77
C ILE A 125 -5.16 1.14 -7.47
N VAL A 126 -4.21 1.92 -8.02
CA VAL A 126 -4.17 3.37 -7.85
C VAL A 126 -5.47 4.01 -8.34
N VAL A 127 -5.90 3.68 -9.55
CA VAL A 127 -7.13 4.22 -10.15
C VAL A 127 -8.36 3.79 -9.35
N ALA A 128 -8.50 2.52 -8.99
CA ALA A 128 -9.62 2.02 -8.20
C ALA A 128 -9.71 2.71 -6.83
N PHE A 129 -8.58 2.92 -6.16
CA PHE A 129 -8.53 3.62 -4.88
C PHE A 129 -8.90 5.10 -5.02
N MET A 130 -8.40 5.79 -6.04
CA MET A 130 -8.74 7.19 -6.31
C MET A 130 -10.22 7.35 -6.67
N ARG A 131 -10.79 6.47 -7.50
CA ARG A 131 -12.23 6.46 -7.81
C ARG A 131 -13.06 6.33 -6.53
N ALA A 132 -12.69 5.40 -5.64
CA ALA A 132 -13.42 5.16 -4.40
C ALA A 132 -13.44 6.38 -3.48
N PHE A 133 -12.30 7.01 -3.26
CA PHE A 133 -12.18 8.06 -2.24
C PHE A 133 -12.31 9.50 -2.76
N LEU A 134 -12.11 9.74 -4.07
CA LEU A 134 -12.26 11.06 -4.69
C LEU A 134 -13.57 11.21 -5.45
N GLN A 135 -14.08 10.14 -6.05
CA GLN A 135 -15.31 10.16 -6.86
C GLN A 135 -16.49 9.45 -6.17
N GLY A 136 -16.24 8.74 -5.07
CA GLY A 136 -17.27 7.98 -4.36
C GLY A 136 -17.68 6.69 -5.07
N ASP A 137 -16.95 6.27 -6.11
CA ASP A 137 -17.18 5.03 -6.85
C ASP A 137 -16.21 3.95 -6.38
N SER A 138 -16.72 3.01 -5.58
CA SER A 138 -15.93 1.98 -4.92
C SER A 138 -16.02 0.60 -5.58
N GLU A 139 -16.67 0.48 -6.74
CA GLU A 139 -16.95 -0.82 -7.36
C GLU A 139 -15.66 -1.60 -7.66
N ASP A 140 -14.72 -0.99 -8.39
CA ASP A 140 -13.44 -1.59 -8.75
C ASP A 140 -12.62 -1.97 -7.52
N LEU A 141 -12.54 -1.07 -6.53
CA LEU A 141 -11.78 -1.31 -5.30
C LEU A 141 -12.38 -2.49 -4.52
N ASN A 142 -13.70 -2.55 -4.41
CA ASN A 142 -14.39 -3.66 -3.75
C ASN A 142 -14.19 -4.98 -4.50
N ALA A 143 -14.14 -4.96 -5.84
CA ALA A 143 -13.86 -6.14 -6.64
C ALA A 143 -12.44 -6.68 -6.36
N ILE A 144 -11.43 -5.80 -6.38
CA ILE A 144 -10.04 -6.17 -6.07
C ILE A 144 -9.93 -6.73 -4.64
N VAL A 145 -10.58 -6.10 -3.65
CA VAL A 145 -10.50 -6.55 -2.25
C VAL A 145 -11.20 -7.89 -2.02
N LYS A 146 -12.38 -8.10 -2.63
CA LYS A 146 -13.15 -9.35 -2.48
C LYS A 146 -12.56 -10.50 -3.29
N THR A 147 -11.99 -10.19 -4.45
CA THR A 147 -11.48 -11.17 -5.40
C THR A 147 -10.15 -10.66 -5.95
N PRO A 148 -9.04 -10.79 -5.19
CA PRO A 148 -7.74 -10.27 -5.60
C PRO A 148 -7.25 -10.76 -6.97
N GLY A 149 -7.69 -11.95 -7.39
CA GLY A 149 -7.38 -12.52 -8.71
C GLY A 149 -7.97 -11.78 -9.92
N VAL A 150 -8.81 -10.75 -9.73
CA VAL A 150 -9.20 -9.85 -10.85
C VAL A 150 -8.05 -8.95 -11.29
N ALA A 151 -7.05 -8.74 -10.43
CA ALA A 151 -5.84 -8.02 -10.79
C ALA A 151 -4.99 -8.87 -11.74
N PRO A 152 -4.22 -8.26 -12.65
CA PRO A 152 -3.33 -8.98 -13.57
C PRO A 152 -2.11 -9.61 -12.88
N ILE A 153 -1.96 -9.44 -11.57
CA ILE A 153 -0.87 -9.94 -10.75
C ILE A 153 -1.40 -10.58 -9.49
N GLN A 154 -0.63 -11.50 -8.90
CA GLN A 154 -1.00 -12.12 -7.63
C GLN A 154 -0.88 -11.10 -6.48
N LEU A 155 -2.04 -10.73 -5.94
CA LEU A 155 -2.17 -9.91 -4.75
C LEU A 155 -2.48 -10.78 -3.54
N ASP A 156 -1.51 -10.95 -2.64
CA ASP A 156 -1.66 -11.80 -1.46
C ASP A 156 -0.66 -11.41 -0.35
N PRO A 157 -1.12 -10.86 0.79
CA PRO A 157 -2.51 -10.63 1.14
C PRO A 157 -3.06 -9.29 0.58
N VAL A 158 -4.39 -9.17 0.57
CA VAL A 158 -5.10 -7.90 0.47
C VAL A 158 -5.82 -7.62 1.80
N LEU A 159 -5.49 -6.51 2.46
CA LEU A 159 -5.99 -6.17 3.79
C LEU A 159 -6.69 -4.81 3.80
N LEU A 160 -7.75 -4.70 4.60
CA LEU A 160 -8.52 -3.47 4.77
C LEU A 160 -8.70 -3.14 6.24
N LYS A 161 -8.36 -1.90 6.62
CA LYS A 161 -8.66 -1.29 7.91
C LYS A 161 -9.70 -0.20 7.70
N MET A 162 -10.92 -0.40 8.17
CA MET A 162 -11.97 0.62 8.12
C MET A 162 -12.16 1.29 9.48
N PRO A 163 -12.58 2.57 9.52
CA PRO A 163 -12.97 3.18 10.78
C PRO A 163 -14.14 2.40 11.39
N PRO A 164 -14.26 2.34 12.73
CA PRO A 164 -15.48 1.85 13.36
C PRO A 164 -16.69 2.62 12.80
N PHE A 165 -17.80 1.92 12.59
CA PHE A 165 -19.00 2.45 11.93
C PHE A 165 -19.36 3.84 12.44
N VAL A 166 -19.39 4.82 11.53
CA VAL A 166 -19.95 6.15 11.80
C VAL A 166 -21.34 6.18 11.17
N LEU A 167 -22.38 6.00 12.00
CA LEU A 167 -23.76 6.26 11.62
C LEU A 167 -23.90 7.75 11.23
N LYS A 168 -23.92 8.06 9.94
CA LYS A 168 -24.30 9.41 9.48
C LYS A 168 -25.81 9.45 9.25
N ARG A 169 -26.49 10.33 9.99
CA ARG A 169 -27.92 10.63 9.82
C ARG A 169 -28.11 11.41 8.53
N GLY A 170 -28.72 10.79 7.52
CA GLY A 170 -29.13 11.45 6.28
C GLY A 170 -30.54 12.04 6.39
N LYS A 171 -30.91 12.86 5.40
CA LYS A 171 -32.22 13.53 5.30
C LYS A 171 -33.43 12.57 5.23
N TRP A 172 -33.18 11.26 5.08
CA TRP A 172 -34.17 10.18 4.99
C TRP A 172 -33.81 8.95 5.86
N GLY A 173 -33.07 9.15 6.96
CA GLY A 173 -32.67 8.06 7.87
C GLY A 173 -31.17 7.74 7.84
N TYR A 174 -30.75 6.71 8.59
CA TYR A 174 -29.36 6.29 8.68
C TYR A 174 -28.89 5.70 7.34
N LEU A 175 -27.86 6.30 6.73
CA LEU A 175 -27.17 5.71 5.59
C LEU A 175 -26.02 4.84 6.11
N LEU A 176 -26.12 3.52 5.90
CA LEU A 176 -25.00 2.60 6.03
C LEU A 176 -24.04 2.87 4.85
N ARG A 177 -22.91 3.53 5.11
CA ARG A 177 -21.74 3.41 4.21
C ARG A 177 -20.73 2.49 4.85
N TYR A 178 -20.15 1.64 4.01
CA TYR A 178 -19.16 0.58 4.28
C TYR A 178 -19.76 -0.78 4.67
N GLY A 179 -19.91 -1.62 3.64
CA GLY A 179 -20.19 -3.05 3.76
C GLY A 179 -18.99 -3.82 4.31
N TYR A 180 -19.31 -4.81 5.13
CA TYR A 180 -18.42 -5.68 5.91
C TYR A 180 -17.46 -6.53 5.05
N LEU A 181 -16.21 -6.70 5.51
CA LEU A 181 -15.41 -7.91 5.26
C LEU A 181 -14.80 -8.35 6.60
N LYS A 182 -15.28 -9.47 7.11
CA LYS A 182 -14.80 -10.13 8.33
C LYS A 182 -13.68 -11.08 7.89
N GLN A 183 -12.43 -10.66 7.92
CA GLN A 183 -11.33 -11.61 7.74
C GLN A 183 -10.99 -12.19 9.12
N LYS A 184 -11.29 -13.48 9.32
CA LYS A 184 -10.88 -14.22 10.51
C LYS A 184 -9.37 -14.36 10.47
N PHE A 185 -8.69 -13.85 11.49
CA PHE A 185 -7.33 -14.27 11.79
C PHE A 185 -7.41 -15.70 12.34
N VAL A 186 -6.68 -16.63 11.71
CA VAL A 186 -6.27 -17.91 12.30
C VAL A 186 -4.78 -17.80 12.57
#